data_AF-A0A3N5KVI8-F1
#
_entry.id   AF-A0A3N5KVI8-F1
#
_cell.length_a   1.000
_cell.length_b   1.000
_cell.length_c   1.000
_cell.angle_alpha   90.00
_cell.angle_beta   90.00
_cell.angle_gamma   90.00
#
_symmetry.space_group_name_H-M   'P 1'
#
loop_
_entity.id
_entity.type
_entity.pdbx_description
1 polymer ?
#
loop_
_entity_poly.entity_id
_entity_poly.type
_entity_poly.pdbx_seq_one_letter_code
_entity_poly.pdbx_strand_id
1 'polypeptide(L)'
;MRGTAMDHLGRGLYEAHARDEAGFEDEGGHKQMWFAARDVAFENPVTEDETELMLRRMGISTTPGAAPPPRPPRVLPDDIDYSLEMLLERMAGLLLIEISAFHTFAWAESLLADPDLVAGDGEGARLVSYVRADETPHVEYLKTVLSEMRDRTVVGESGRKYAGTDVVGPIWDRALANSLGPRRDLGRQQTINELEHTLAGHPRRADILHRFHELGPQEARP
;
A
#
# COMPACT_ATOMS: atom_id res chain seq x y z
N MET A 1 -0.06 -21.62 -21.32
CA MET A 1 -0.33 -20.46 -20.45
C MET A 1 -1.06 -19.32 -21.18
N ARG A 2 -1.35 -19.39 -22.49
CA ARG A 2 -2.07 -18.31 -23.19
C ARG A 2 -3.42 -17.98 -22.55
N GLY A 3 -3.73 -16.69 -22.46
CA GLY A 3 -5.02 -16.18 -21.99
C GLY A 3 -5.22 -16.26 -20.47
N THR A 4 -4.16 -16.49 -19.70
CA THR A 4 -4.19 -16.43 -18.22
C THR A 4 -3.56 -15.13 -17.76
N ALA A 5 -3.86 -14.67 -16.54
CA ALA A 5 -3.28 -13.43 -16.01
C ALA A 5 -1.74 -13.47 -15.98
N MET A 6 -1.14 -14.62 -15.69
CA MET A 6 0.32 -14.83 -15.78
C MET A 6 0.90 -14.46 -17.16
N ASP A 7 0.20 -14.79 -18.26
CA ASP A 7 0.64 -14.50 -19.63
C ASP A 7 0.57 -13.00 -19.96
N HIS A 8 -0.22 -12.25 -19.20
CA HIS A 8 -0.42 -10.80 -19.36
C HIS A 8 0.43 -9.94 -18.41
N LEU A 9 1.14 -10.53 -17.44
CA LEU A 9 2.03 -9.81 -16.52
C LEU A 9 2.98 -8.86 -17.25
N GLY A 10 3.75 -9.40 -18.20
CA GLY A 10 4.72 -8.65 -19.02
C GLY A 10 4.13 -8.08 -20.31
N ARG A 11 2.80 -8.07 -20.47
CA ARG A 11 2.11 -7.58 -21.68
C ARG A 11 1.12 -6.46 -21.40
N GLY A 12 1.17 -5.88 -20.20
CA GLY A 12 0.36 -4.71 -19.88
C GLY A 12 -0.10 -4.64 -18.43
N LEU A 13 -0.21 -5.76 -17.69
CA LEU A 13 -0.73 -5.69 -16.31
C LEU A 13 0.17 -4.86 -15.39
N TYR A 14 1.49 -5.09 -15.42
CA TYR A 14 2.41 -4.26 -14.64
C TYR A 14 2.53 -2.83 -15.16
N GLU A 15 2.43 -2.65 -16.47
CA GLU A 15 2.55 -1.33 -17.07
C GLU A 15 1.32 -0.47 -16.75
N ALA A 16 0.11 -1.01 -16.88
CA ALA A 16 -1.13 -0.33 -16.54
C ALA A 16 -1.11 0.12 -15.08
N HIS A 17 -0.87 -0.82 -14.15
CA HIS A 17 -0.74 -0.51 -12.74
C HIS A 17 0.31 0.59 -12.49
N ALA A 18 1.50 0.49 -13.10
CA ALA A 18 2.53 1.51 -12.91
C ALA A 18 2.13 2.91 -13.44
N ARG A 19 1.31 2.97 -14.50
CA ARG A 19 0.80 4.23 -15.04
C ARG A 19 -0.30 4.83 -14.16
N ASP A 20 -1.17 4.00 -13.59
CA ASP A 20 -2.20 4.45 -12.63
C ASP A 20 -1.52 5.10 -11.41
N GLU A 21 -0.46 4.48 -10.90
CA GLU A 21 0.31 4.99 -9.75
C GLU A 21 1.12 6.27 -10.06
N ALA A 22 1.87 6.27 -11.17
CA ALA A 22 2.90 7.28 -11.44
C ALA A 22 2.45 8.39 -12.42
N GLY A 23 1.40 8.13 -13.19
CA GLY A 23 1.04 8.89 -14.38
C GLY A 23 1.79 8.42 -15.64
N PHE A 24 1.39 8.94 -16.79
CA PHE A 24 2.00 8.64 -18.08
C PHE A 24 1.88 9.83 -19.03
N GLU A 25 3.00 10.28 -19.60
CA GLU A 25 3.05 11.46 -20.47
C GLU A 25 2.41 12.69 -19.79
N ASP A 26 1.30 13.18 -20.33
CA ASP A 26 0.55 14.34 -19.81
C ASP A 26 -0.55 13.95 -18.81
N GLU A 27 -0.72 12.65 -18.52
CA GLU A 27 -1.70 12.12 -17.58
C GLU A 27 -1.08 11.96 -16.18
N GLY A 28 -1.78 12.49 -15.16
CA GLY A 28 -1.38 12.34 -13.76
C GLY A 28 -1.83 10.98 -13.19
N GLY A 29 -1.01 10.39 -12.33
CA GLY A 29 -1.36 9.20 -11.57
C GLY A 29 -1.88 9.55 -10.17
N HIS A 30 -1.96 8.54 -9.32
CA HIS A 30 -2.47 8.63 -7.96
C HIS A 30 -1.81 9.74 -7.14
N LYS A 31 -0.48 9.94 -7.28
CA LYS A 31 0.24 11.01 -6.56
C LYS A 31 -0.34 12.40 -6.90
N GLN A 32 -0.51 12.71 -8.18
CA GLN A 32 -1.01 14.01 -8.62
C GLN A 32 -2.48 14.18 -8.23
N MET A 33 -3.29 13.12 -8.35
CA MET A 33 -4.69 13.13 -7.93
C MET A 33 -4.85 13.35 -6.42
N TRP A 34 -3.97 12.78 -5.60
CA TRP A 34 -3.96 12.99 -4.16
C TRP A 34 -3.68 14.44 -3.76
N PHE A 35 -2.72 15.08 -4.41
CA PHE A 35 -2.46 16.51 -4.19
C PHE A 35 -3.60 17.39 -4.67
N ALA A 36 -4.18 17.08 -5.84
CA ALA A 36 -5.37 17.79 -6.31
C ALA A 36 -6.53 17.67 -5.31
N ALA A 37 -6.77 16.47 -4.75
CA ALA A 37 -7.81 16.25 -3.74
C ALA A 37 -7.58 17.07 -2.46
N ARG A 38 -6.33 17.16 -1.98
CA ARG A 38 -5.95 18.04 -0.86
C ARG A 38 -6.24 19.50 -1.18
N ASP A 39 -5.79 19.97 -2.34
CA ASP A 39 -5.83 21.39 -2.69
C ASP A 39 -7.25 21.92 -2.87
N VAL A 40 -8.18 21.09 -3.37
CA VAL A 40 -9.59 21.46 -3.51
C VAL A 40 -10.42 21.28 -2.23
N ALA A 41 -9.97 20.45 -1.29
CA ALA A 41 -10.73 20.14 -0.09
C ALA A 41 -10.62 21.22 1.00
N PHE A 42 -9.48 21.92 1.10
CA PHE A 42 -9.22 22.85 2.19
C PHE A 42 -9.27 24.32 1.73
N GLU A 43 -9.74 25.23 2.59
CA GLU A 43 -9.75 26.68 2.28
C GLU A 43 -8.35 27.25 2.12
N ASN A 44 -7.40 26.73 2.91
CA ASN A 44 -6.02 27.18 2.97
C ASN A 44 -5.10 25.95 2.89
N PRO A 45 -5.01 25.29 1.73
CA PRO A 45 -4.19 24.10 1.58
C PRO A 45 -2.71 24.46 1.65
N VAL A 46 -1.90 23.60 2.27
CA VAL A 46 -0.44 23.61 2.08
C VAL A 46 -0.19 23.02 0.70
N THR A 47 0.13 23.86 -0.28
CA THR A 47 0.24 23.43 -1.69
C THR A 47 1.60 22.84 -2.04
N GLU A 48 2.61 23.11 -1.21
CA GLU A 48 3.96 22.57 -1.36
C GLU A 48 3.95 21.03 -1.27
N ASP A 49 4.85 20.39 -2.05
CA ASP A 49 5.10 18.95 -1.91
C ASP A 49 5.91 18.71 -0.63
N GLU A 50 5.22 18.33 0.44
CA GLU A 50 5.83 18.00 1.73
C GLU A 50 6.21 16.51 1.86
N THR A 51 6.26 15.73 0.77
CA THR A 51 6.54 14.28 0.81
C THR A 51 7.83 13.98 1.55
N GLU A 52 8.92 14.70 1.29
CA GLU A 52 10.20 14.48 1.97
C GLU A 52 10.12 14.81 3.46
N LEU A 53 9.34 15.82 3.83
CA LEU A 53 9.11 16.18 5.22
C LEU A 53 8.29 15.12 5.94
N MET A 54 7.21 14.64 5.32
CA MET A 54 6.38 13.54 5.81
C MET A 54 7.21 12.26 6.00
N LEU A 55 7.98 11.85 4.99
CA LEU A 55 8.83 10.66 5.09
C LEU A 55 9.84 10.77 6.24
N ARG A 56 10.50 11.93 6.39
CA ARG A 56 11.40 12.18 7.54
C ARG A 56 10.66 12.08 8.88
N ARG A 57 9.45 12.64 9.00
CA ARG A 57 8.64 12.56 10.22
C ARG A 57 8.18 11.14 10.55
N MET A 58 7.91 10.34 9.52
CA MET A 58 7.60 8.91 9.65
C MET A 58 8.83 8.05 10.00
N GLY A 59 10.01 8.65 10.18
CA GLY A 59 11.26 7.95 10.44
C GLY A 59 11.83 7.22 9.21
N ILE A 60 11.30 7.52 8.03
CA ILE A 60 11.74 6.94 6.75
C ILE A 60 12.85 7.84 6.20
N SER A 61 14.08 7.39 6.38
CA SER A 61 15.26 8.08 5.84
C SER A 61 15.33 7.91 4.32
N THR A 62 15.21 9.02 3.57
CA THR A 62 15.51 9.10 2.14
C THR A 62 17.00 9.30 1.86
N THR A 63 17.86 9.25 2.89
CA THR A 63 19.29 9.54 2.76
C THR A 63 19.95 8.60 1.75
N PRO A 64 20.55 9.14 0.67
CA PRO A 64 21.32 8.33 -0.27
C PRO A 64 22.47 7.62 0.45
N GLY A 65 22.55 6.30 0.34
CA GLY A 65 23.63 5.50 0.92
C GLY A 65 23.33 4.82 2.25
N ALA A 66 22.10 4.88 2.77
CA ALA A 66 21.68 3.98 3.84
C ALA A 66 21.86 2.52 3.36
N ALA A 67 22.53 1.69 4.17
CA ALA A 67 22.66 0.27 3.86
C ALA A 67 21.25 -0.32 3.72
N PRO A 68 20.94 -1.05 2.63
CA PRO A 68 19.64 -1.69 2.50
C PRO A 68 19.43 -2.60 3.71
N PRO A 69 18.20 -2.68 4.23
CA PRO A 69 17.92 -3.57 5.35
C PRO A 69 18.35 -5.01 4.99
N PRO A 70 18.84 -5.78 5.97
CA PRO A 70 19.26 -7.15 5.72
C PRO A 70 18.10 -7.92 5.10
N ARG A 71 18.39 -8.63 4.00
CA ARG A 71 17.35 -9.39 3.31
C ARG A 71 16.83 -10.48 4.25
N PRO A 72 15.51 -10.67 4.33
CA PRO A 72 14.97 -11.82 5.04
C PRO A 72 15.50 -13.12 4.43
N PRO A 73 15.62 -14.18 5.24
CA PRO A 73 16.01 -15.48 4.71
C PRO A 73 15.01 -15.97 3.66
N ARG A 74 15.49 -16.82 2.75
CA ARG A 74 14.63 -17.53 1.79
C ARG A 74 13.56 -18.32 2.53
N VAL A 75 12.36 -18.37 1.96
CA VAL A 75 11.27 -19.25 2.40
C VAL A 75 11.15 -20.47 1.50
N LEU A 76 11.64 -20.40 0.26
CA LEU A 76 11.59 -21.52 -0.67
C LEU A 76 12.88 -22.36 -0.63
N PRO A 77 12.81 -23.64 -1.05
CA PRO A 77 13.99 -24.47 -1.22
C PRO A 77 15.02 -23.84 -2.17
N ASP A 78 16.30 -24.10 -1.93
CA ASP A 78 17.39 -23.56 -2.76
C ASP A 78 17.27 -23.92 -4.25
N ASP A 79 16.61 -25.04 -4.54
CA ASP A 79 16.31 -25.55 -5.87
C ASP A 79 15.31 -24.71 -6.68
N ILE A 80 14.58 -23.78 -6.05
CA ILE A 80 13.72 -22.82 -6.76
C ILE A 80 14.54 -21.58 -7.13
N ASP A 81 14.38 -21.08 -8.36
CA ASP A 81 15.02 -19.84 -8.81
C ASP A 81 14.69 -18.67 -7.86
N TYR A 82 15.74 -17.98 -7.41
CA TYR A 82 15.60 -16.91 -6.43
C TYR A 82 14.86 -15.68 -6.99
N SER A 83 14.98 -15.40 -8.30
CA SER A 83 14.25 -14.30 -8.94
C SER A 83 12.74 -14.56 -8.97
N LEU A 84 12.34 -15.83 -9.14
CA LEU A 84 10.94 -16.23 -9.01
C LEU A 84 10.41 -16.02 -7.59
N GLU A 85 11.20 -16.40 -6.57
CA GLU A 85 10.84 -16.14 -5.18
C GLU A 85 10.65 -14.64 -4.91
N MET A 86 11.61 -13.81 -5.33
CA MET A 86 11.53 -12.36 -5.18
C MET A 86 10.32 -11.75 -5.91
N LEU A 87 9.99 -12.25 -7.10
CA LEU A 87 8.83 -11.80 -7.86
C LEU A 87 7.53 -12.11 -7.10
N LEU A 88 7.38 -13.35 -6.62
CA LEU A 88 6.20 -13.78 -5.87
C LEU A 88 6.07 -13.04 -4.53
N GLU A 89 7.20 -12.81 -3.84
CA GLU A 89 7.26 -11.96 -2.64
C GLU A 89 6.75 -10.55 -2.91
N ARG A 90 7.23 -9.92 -3.99
CA ARG A 90 6.79 -8.59 -4.39
C ARG A 90 5.30 -8.56 -4.71
N MET A 91 4.80 -9.55 -5.47
CA MET A 91 3.39 -9.62 -5.83
C MET A 91 2.46 -9.81 -4.63
N ALA A 92 2.81 -10.72 -3.71
CA ALA A 92 2.04 -10.93 -2.48
C ALA A 92 2.07 -9.69 -1.58
N GLY A 93 3.23 -9.03 -1.48
CA GLY A 93 3.38 -7.79 -0.74
C GLY A 93 2.57 -6.64 -1.34
N LEU A 94 2.61 -6.46 -2.67
CA LEU A 94 1.82 -5.45 -3.38
C LEU A 94 0.34 -5.71 -3.19
N LEU A 95 -0.15 -6.94 -3.38
CA LEU A 95 -1.57 -7.25 -3.18
C LEU A 95 -2.10 -6.80 -1.81
N LEU A 96 -1.33 -7.00 -0.74
CA LEU A 96 -1.71 -6.55 0.59
C LEU A 96 -1.62 -5.03 0.77
N ILE A 97 -0.75 -4.35 0.00
CA ILE A 97 -0.70 -2.89 -0.09
C ILE A 97 -1.97 -2.38 -0.79
N GLU A 98 -2.33 -2.90 -1.97
CA GLU A 98 -3.54 -2.50 -2.72
C GLU A 98 -4.81 -2.67 -1.87
N ILE A 99 -4.93 -3.80 -1.15
CA ILE A 99 -6.04 -4.02 -0.23
C ILE A 99 -6.07 -2.94 0.86
N SER A 100 -4.91 -2.58 1.41
CA SER A 100 -4.82 -1.49 2.41
C SER A 100 -5.13 -0.12 1.80
N ALA A 101 -4.68 0.14 0.58
CA ALA A 101 -4.91 1.37 -0.16
C ALA A 101 -6.40 1.57 -0.41
N PHE A 102 -7.11 0.54 -0.91
CA PHE A 102 -8.57 0.57 -1.08
C PHE A 102 -9.32 1.04 0.17
N HIS A 103 -8.98 0.49 1.35
CA HIS A 103 -9.63 0.86 2.60
C HIS A 103 -9.23 2.27 3.07
N THR A 104 -7.99 2.66 2.82
CA THR A 104 -7.49 4.01 3.14
C THR A 104 -8.21 5.05 2.29
N PHE A 105 -8.36 4.81 1.00
CA PHE A 105 -9.09 5.69 0.10
C PHE A 105 -10.58 5.71 0.37
N ALA A 106 -11.20 4.59 0.77
CA ALA A 106 -12.59 4.59 1.22
C ALA A 106 -12.82 5.49 2.45
N TRP A 107 -11.89 5.44 3.41
CA TRP A 107 -11.91 6.34 4.57
C TRP A 107 -11.68 7.80 4.16
N ALA A 108 -10.68 8.07 3.33
CA ALA A 108 -10.37 9.42 2.86
C ALA A 108 -11.53 10.02 2.04
N GLU A 109 -12.16 9.24 1.16
CA GLU A 109 -13.37 9.63 0.43
C GLU A 109 -14.49 10.04 1.39
N SER A 110 -14.72 9.24 2.45
CA SER A 110 -15.75 9.56 3.45
C SER A 110 -15.41 10.84 4.23
N LEU A 111 -14.13 11.05 4.56
CA LEU A 111 -13.66 12.25 5.28
C LEU A 111 -13.80 13.51 4.43
N LEU A 112 -13.38 13.45 3.16
CA LEU A 112 -13.39 14.58 2.23
C LEU A 112 -14.80 14.89 1.70
N ALA A 113 -15.78 14.04 1.97
CA ALA A 113 -17.19 14.27 1.66
C ALA A 113 -17.93 15.02 2.78
N ASP A 114 -17.31 15.21 3.95
CA ASP A 114 -17.94 15.83 5.10
C ASP A 114 -17.74 17.37 5.11
N PRO A 115 -18.79 18.16 4.80
CA PRO A 115 -18.68 19.61 4.73
C PRO A 115 -18.50 20.28 6.10
N ASP A 116 -18.66 19.55 7.21
CA ASP A 116 -18.35 20.07 8.54
C ASP A 116 -16.83 20.00 8.85
N LEU A 117 -16.07 19.20 8.07
CA LEU A 117 -14.64 18.97 8.27
C LEU A 117 -13.76 19.61 7.20
N VAL A 118 -14.26 19.71 5.97
CA VAL A 118 -13.56 20.29 4.83
C VAL A 118 -14.40 21.37 4.16
N ALA A 119 -13.75 22.29 3.45
CA ALA A 119 -14.44 23.43 2.83
C ALA A 119 -14.90 23.19 1.39
N GLY A 120 -14.54 22.05 0.81
CA GLY A 120 -14.99 21.64 -0.51
C GLY A 120 -16.45 21.21 -0.56
N ASP A 121 -17.03 21.20 -1.76
CA ASP A 121 -18.37 20.71 -2.07
C ASP A 121 -18.41 19.19 -2.38
N GLY A 122 -17.45 18.44 -1.83
CA GLY A 122 -17.25 17.02 -2.08
C GLY A 122 -16.34 16.69 -3.28
N GLU A 123 -15.78 17.70 -3.97
CA GLU A 123 -14.86 17.48 -5.10
C GLU A 123 -13.61 16.68 -4.71
N GLY A 124 -13.05 16.90 -3.52
CA GLY A 124 -11.93 16.12 -3.00
C GLY A 124 -12.27 14.63 -2.86
N ALA A 125 -13.47 14.32 -2.36
CA ALA A 125 -13.95 12.95 -2.27
C ALA A 125 -14.14 12.32 -3.65
N ARG A 126 -14.66 13.09 -4.63
CA ARG A 126 -14.80 12.62 -6.01
C ARG A 126 -13.45 12.24 -6.63
N LEU A 127 -12.41 13.06 -6.44
CA LEU A 127 -11.06 12.75 -6.93
C LEU A 127 -10.50 11.47 -6.29
N VAL A 128 -10.65 11.31 -4.97
CA VAL A 128 -10.22 10.08 -4.27
C VAL A 128 -11.03 8.86 -4.72
N SER A 129 -12.30 9.02 -5.11
CA SER A 129 -13.12 7.90 -5.60
C SER A 129 -12.57 7.28 -6.89
N TYR A 130 -11.91 8.08 -7.75
CA TYR A 130 -11.25 7.57 -8.95
C TYR A 130 -10.00 6.77 -8.61
N VAL A 131 -9.14 7.31 -7.75
CA VAL A 131 -7.96 6.59 -7.22
C VAL A 131 -8.38 5.25 -6.62
N ARG A 132 -9.42 5.26 -5.78
CA ARG A 132 -9.98 4.05 -5.17
C ARG A 132 -10.52 3.04 -6.19
N ALA A 133 -11.04 3.50 -7.33
CA ALA A 133 -11.58 2.62 -8.35
C ALA A 133 -10.49 1.75 -8.98
N ASP A 134 -9.27 2.29 -9.15
CA ASP A 134 -8.12 1.60 -9.73
C ASP A 134 -7.58 0.47 -8.84
N GLU A 135 -7.79 0.57 -7.53
CA GLU A 135 -7.42 -0.49 -6.58
C GLU A 135 -8.13 -1.82 -6.86
N THR A 136 -9.34 -1.78 -7.44
CA THR A 136 -10.10 -3.00 -7.76
C THR A 136 -9.38 -3.85 -8.82
N PRO A 137 -9.05 -3.33 -10.03
CA PRO A 137 -8.26 -4.08 -10.99
C PRO A 137 -6.87 -4.44 -10.45
N HIS A 138 -6.22 -3.60 -9.64
CA HIS A 138 -4.92 -3.91 -9.01
C HIS A 138 -4.99 -5.18 -8.14
N VAL A 139 -5.95 -5.22 -7.21
CA VAL A 139 -6.19 -6.37 -6.35
C VAL A 139 -6.52 -7.62 -7.18
N GLU A 140 -7.45 -7.49 -8.13
CA GLU A 140 -7.96 -8.65 -8.86
C GLU A 140 -6.89 -9.29 -9.76
N TYR A 141 -6.04 -8.53 -10.44
CA TYR A 141 -5.01 -9.14 -11.28
C TYR A 141 -3.93 -9.84 -10.43
N LEU A 142 -3.48 -9.22 -9.34
CA LEU A 142 -2.45 -9.80 -8.45
C LEU A 142 -2.97 -11.08 -7.79
N LYS A 143 -4.19 -11.04 -7.27
CA LYS A 143 -4.89 -12.20 -6.70
C LYS A 143 -5.06 -13.31 -7.73
N THR A 144 -5.45 -12.97 -8.95
CA THR A 144 -5.63 -13.94 -10.04
C THR A 144 -4.30 -14.61 -10.38
N VAL A 145 -3.22 -13.85 -10.58
CA VAL A 145 -1.91 -14.42 -10.90
C VAL A 145 -1.38 -15.33 -9.79
N LEU A 146 -1.47 -14.89 -8.53
CA LEU A 146 -1.03 -15.72 -7.39
C LEU A 146 -1.86 -17.01 -7.28
N SER A 147 -3.16 -16.92 -7.54
CA SER A 147 -4.05 -18.10 -7.56
C SER A 147 -3.72 -19.04 -8.71
N GLU A 148 -3.47 -18.51 -9.91
CA GLU A 148 -3.04 -19.28 -11.05
C GLU A 148 -1.71 -20.00 -10.75
N MET A 149 -0.71 -19.30 -10.21
CA MET A 149 0.59 -19.87 -9.83
C MET A 149 0.43 -20.98 -8.77
N ARG A 150 -0.48 -20.79 -7.82
CA ARG A 150 -0.76 -21.77 -6.76
C ARG A 150 -1.30 -23.09 -7.29
N ASP A 151 -1.98 -23.08 -8.44
CA ASP A 151 -2.52 -24.26 -9.12
C ASP A 151 -1.54 -24.93 -10.11
N ARG A 152 -0.33 -24.38 -10.27
CA ARG A 152 0.69 -24.94 -11.18
C ARG A 152 1.66 -25.87 -10.46
N THR A 153 2.37 -26.68 -11.25
CA THR A 153 3.60 -27.34 -10.80
C THR A 153 4.79 -26.48 -11.18
N VAL A 154 5.62 -26.14 -10.20
CA VAL A 154 6.89 -25.42 -10.40
C VAL A 154 8.01 -26.46 -10.55
N VAL A 155 8.91 -26.25 -11.49
CA VAL A 155 10.06 -27.12 -11.72
C VAL A 155 11.30 -26.38 -11.22
N GLY A 156 11.99 -26.96 -10.24
CA GLY A 156 13.26 -26.44 -9.74
C GLY A 156 14.42 -26.70 -10.69
N GLU A 157 15.57 -26.11 -10.41
CA GLU A 157 16.79 -26.20 -11.23
C GLU A 157 17.28 -27.65 -11.38
N SER A 158 17.09 -28.49 -10.36
CA SER A 158 17.38 -29.93 -10.39
C SER A 158 16.40 -30.75 -11.24
N GLY A 159 15.33 -30.13 -11.74
CA GLY A 159 14.21 -30.80 -12.41
C GLY A 159 13.16 -31.38 -11.44
N ARG A 160 13.35 -31.22 -10.11
CA ARG A 160 12.35 -31.60 -9.11
C ARG A 160 11.09 -30.78 -9.29
N LYS A 161 9.94 -31.43 -9.07
CA LYS A 161 8.62 -30.82 -9.17
C LYS A 161 8.10 -30.43 -7.80
N TYR A 162 7.57 -29.22 -7.70
CA TYR A 162 6.96 -28.64 -6.50
C TYR A 162 5.51 -28.27 -6.81
N ALA A 163 4.60 -28.54 -5.88
CA ALA A 163 3.24 -28.03 -5.99
C ALA A 163 3.24 -26.51 -5.82
N GLY A 164 2.43 -25.78 -6.59
CA GLY A 164 2.31 -24.34 -6.49
C GLY A 164 1.82 -23.89 -5.12
N THR A 165 1.05 -24.72 -4.42
CA THR A 165 0.68 -24.51 -3.01
C THR A 165 1.89 -24.42 -2.09
N ASP A 166 2.93 -25.20 -2.35
CA ASP A 166 4.14 -25.26 -1.52
C ASP A 166 5.13 -24.14 -1.88
N VAL A 167 4.89 -23.45 -3.01
CA VAL A 167 5.66 -22.29 -3.47
C VAL A 167 4.97 -20.99 -3.06
N VAL A 168 3.68 -20.83 -3.37
CA VAL A 168 2.93 -19.59 -3.10
C VAL A 168 2.50 -19.50 -1.64
N GLY A 169 2.17 -20.62 -0.99
CA GLY A 169 1.66 -20.66 0.39
C GLY A 169 2.60 -20.02 1.41
N PRO A 170 3.86 -20.48 1.53
CA PRO A 170 4.80 -19.91 2.50
C PRO A 170 5.08 -18.41 2.27
N ILE A 171 5.09 -17.97 1.02
CA ILE A 171 5.25 -16.55 0.66
C ILE A 171 4.03 -15.74 1.11
N TRP A 172 2.83 -16.24 0.83
CA TRP A 172 1.56 -15.63 1.26
C TRP A 172 1.49 -15.51 2.78
N ASP A 173 1.78 -16.58 3.51
CA ASP A 173 1.71 -16.61 4.98
C ASP A 173 2.67 -15.59 5.60
N ARG A 174 3.91 -15.50 5.09
CA ARG A 174 4.87 -14.50 5.55
C ARG A 174 4.43 -13.07 5.20
N ALA A 175 3.91 -12.85 3.99
CA ALA A 175 3.42 -11.54 3.57
C ALA A 175 2.24 -11.08 4.45
N LEU A 176 1.30 -11.98 4.72
CA LEU A 176 0.14 -11.73 5.57
C LEU A 176 0.55 -11.46 7.02
N ALA A 177 1.41 -12.28 7.60
CA ALA A 177 1.94 -12.08 8.95
C ALA A 177 2.67 -10.74 9.08
N ASN A 178 3.46 -10.37 8.08
CA ASN A 178 4.14 -9.08 8.06
C ASN A 178 3.16 -7.90 7.93
N SER A 179 2.13 -8.02 7.10
CA SER A 179 1.11 -6.99 6.89
C SER A 179 0.25 -6.76 8.14
N LEU A 180 -0.21 -7.84 8.78
CA LEU A 180 -1.08 -7.76 9.95
C LEU A 180 -0.34 -7.46 11.26
N GLY A 181 0.97 -7.77 11.35
CA GLY A 181 1.80 -7.50 12.52
C GLY A 181 2.70 -6.28 12.33
N PRO A 182 4.01 -6.45 12.07
CA PRO A 182 4.99 -5.36 12.10
C PRO A 182 4.63 -4.13 11.25
N ARG A 183 4.09 -4.30 10.04
CA ARG A 183 3.69 -3.16 9.20
C ARG A 183 2.51 -2.39 9.79
N ARG A 184 1.52 -3.10 10.31
CA ARG A 184 0.36 -2.49 10.98
C ARG A 184 0.78 -1.69 12.21
N ASP A 185 1.65 -2.26 13.04
CA ASP A 185 2.16 -1.58 14.23
C ASP A 185 2.96 -0.34 13.88
N LEU A 186 3.84 -0.43 12.89
CA LEU A 186 4.61 0.71 12.38
C LEU A 186 3.68 1.81 11.86
N GLY A 187 2.72 1.47 11.02
CA GLY A 187 1.75 2.43 10.46
C GLY A 187 0.95 3.14 11.55
N ARG A 188 0.45 2.39 12.55
CA ARG A 188 -0.24 2.96 13.72
C ARG A 188 0.65 3.94 14.48
N GLN A 189 1.89 3.55 14.78
CA GLN A 189 2.81 4.42 15.51
C GLN A 189 3.12 5.69 14.72
N GLN A 190 3.32 5.58 13.40
CA GLN A 190 3.55 6.72 12.51
C GLN A 190 2.36 7.69 12.52
N THR A 191 1.12 7.18 12.43
CA THR A 191 -0.09 8.01 12.52
C THR A 191 -0.19 8.73 13.87
N ILE A 192 0.07 8.03 14.99
CA ILE A 192 0.06 8.66 16.33
C ILE A 192 1.12 9.77 16.43
N ASN A 193 2.34 9.52 15.95
CA ASN A 193 3.41 10.51 15.97
C ASN A 193 3.03 11.78 15.19
N GLU A 194 2.41 11.63 14.01
CA GLU A 194 1.99 12.78 13.21
C GLU A 194 0.84 13.55 13.86
N LEU A 195 -0.09 12.87 14.53
CA LEU A 195 -1.15 13.51 15.31
C LEU A 195 -0.57 14.32 16.48
N GLU A 196 0.37 13.75 17.23
CA GLU A 196 1.03 14.43 18.34
C GLU A 196 1.82 15.66 17.89
N HIS A 197 2.53 15.52 16.76
CA HIS A 197 3.28 16.59 16.11
C HIS A 197 2.36 17.71 15.63
N THR A 198 1.28 17.37 14.92
CA THR A 198 0.31 18.33 14.37
C THR A 198 -0.39 19.12 15.48
N LEU A 199 -0.68 18.47 16.61
CA LEU A 199 -1.32 19.13 17.76
C LEU A 199 -0.32 19.87 18.66
N ALA A 200 0.98 19.88 18.35
CA ALA A 200 1.97 20.59 19.14
C ALA A 200 1.66 22.10 19.19
N GLY A 201 1.57 22.65 20.40
CA GLY A 201 1.20 24.05 20.61
C GLY A 201 -0.29 24.37 20.45
N HIS A 202 -1.13 23.39 20.09
CA HIS A 202 -2.57 23.60 19.99
C HIS A 202 -3.21 23.71 21.40
N PRO A 203 -4.02 24.75 21.70
CA PRO A 203 -4.58 24.96 23.05
C PRO A 203 -5.43 23.80 23.57
N ARG A 204 -6.07 23.05 22.67
CA ARG A 204 -6.92 21.89 22.98
C ARG A 204 -6.22 20.54 22.82
N ARG A 205 -4.88 20.51 22.69
CA ARG A 205 -4.11 19.28 22.44
C ARG A 205 -4.49 18.14 23.39
N ALA A 206 -4.50 18.42 24.70
CA ALA A 206 -4.78 17.41 25.71
C ALA A 206 -6.19 16.80 25.55
N ASP A 207 -7.19 17.65 25.37
CA ASP A 207 -8.58 17.21 25.21
C ASP A 207 -8.80 16.43 23.90
N ILE A 208 -8.18 16.86 22.80
CA ILE A 208 -8.30 16.18 21.51
C ILE A 208 -7.65 14.81 21.57
N LEU A 209 -6.42 14.69 22.10
CA LEU A 209 -5.74 13.41 22.23
C LEU A 209 -6.48 12.48 23.20
N HIS A 210 -6.98 13.00 24.32
CA HIS A 210 -7.80 12.23 25.26
C HIS A 210 -9.01 11.63 24.54
N ARG A 211 -9.81 12.46 23.86
CA ARG A 211 -10.98 12.00 23.10
C ARG A 211 -10.63 11.03 21.99
N PHE A 212 -9.54 11.28 21.27
CA PHE A 212 -9.06 10.37 20.23
C PHE A 212 -8.77 8.98 20.79
N HIS A 213 -8.11 8.90 21.94
CA HIS A 213 -7.84 7.62 22.61
C HIS A 213 -9.09 6.97 23.21
N GLU A 214 -10.13 7.74 23.57
CA GLU A 214 -11.42 7.20 24.00
C GLU A 214 -12.20 6.50 22.87
N LEU A 215 -11.96 6.84 21.60
CA LEU A 215 -12.68 6.27 20.45
C LEU A 215 -12.32 4.80 20.16
N GLY A 216 -11.30 4.26 20.81
CA GLY A 216 -11.01 2.84 20.76
C GLY A 216 -9.62 2.51 21.28
N PRO A 217 -9.43 1.31 21.86
CA PRO A 217 -8.14 0.92 22.39
C PRO A 217 -7.09 0.78 21.29
N GLN A 218 -5.81 1.00 21.65
CA GLN A 218 -4.65 0.50 20.91
C GLN A 218 -4.58 -1.05 21.00
N GLU A 219 -5.66 -1.78 20.83
CA GLU A 219 -5.63 -3.24 20.91
C GLU A 219 -4.93 -3.81 19.68
N ALA A 220 -3.78 -4.44 19.91
CA ALA A 220 -3.29 -5.49 19.03
C ALA A 220 -4.37 -6.57 19.02
N ARG A 221 -5.11 -6.68 17.92
CA ARG A 221 -6.03 -7.81 17.74
C ARG A 221 -5.20 -9.11 17.74
N PRO A 222 -5.73 -10.18 18.35
CA PRO A 222 -5.04 -11.46 18.49
C PRO A 222 -4.62 -12.07 17.16
#